data_AF-A0A2I8EFL9-F1
#
_entry.id   AF-A0A2I8EFL9-F1
#
_cell.length_a   1.000
_cell.length_b   1.000
_cell.length_c   1.000
_cell.angle_alpha   90.00
_cell.angle_beta   90.00
_cell.angle_gamma   90.00
#
_symmetry.space_group_name_H-M   'P 1'
#
loop_
_entity.id
_entity.type
_entity.pdbx_description
1 polymer ?
#
loop_
_entity_poly.entity_id
_entity_poly.type
_entity_poly.pdbx_seq_one_letter_code
_entity_poly.pdbx_strand_id
1 'polypeptide(L)'
;MKLYYWPKTRAFRALWMLEEIGEPYELARVNLRAGEQDTTDFHHVNPMCKLPALDDGGVQVAESGAVLLYLADRFPEANLGAPVGDPLRGRFLQWLFFTPGCLEPAMAEKMTGASGNSFSFGWGNLERVKAAIDMALDEGDWLLGERFSAADLLLASTLQIAFVAKLLEPSGRIGEYVERAITREGHVRAMAIEQREIDALKVKH
;
A
#
# COMPACT_ATOMS: atom_id res chain seq x y z
N MET A 1 8.48 -13.29 -11.50
CA MET A 1 7.79 -12.02 -11.21
C MET A 1 8.78 -10.88 -11.05
N LYS A 2 8.50 -9.73 -11.64
CA LYS A 2 9.32 -8.51 -11.59
C LYS A 2 8.51 -7.41 -10.91
N LEU A 3 9.07 -6.84 -9.84
CA LEU A 3 8.55 -5.66 -9.17
C LEU A 3 9.34 -4.44 -9.65
N TYR A 4 8.64 -3.51 -10.29
CA TYR A 4 9.20 -2.21 -10.61
C TYR A 4 9.27 -1.38 -9.34
N TYR A 5 10.45 -0.83 -9.05
CA TYR A 5 10.76 -0.34 -7.72
C TYR A 5 11.65 0.90 -7.72
N TRP A 6 11.38 1.78 -6.76
CA TRP A 6 12.29 2.85 -6.36
C TRP A 6 12.11 3.13 -4.87
N PRO A 7 13.20 3.33 -4.11
CA PRO A 7 13.12 3.61 -2.67
C PRO A 7 12.26 4.82 -2.33
N LYS A 8 11.64 4.78 -1.14
CA LYS A 8 10.77 5.83 -0.59
C LYS A 8 9.56 6.14 -1.48
N THR A 9 8.99 5.10 -2.09
CA THR A 9 7.76 5.20 -2.89
C THR A 9 6.72 4.19 -2.40
N ARG A 10 5.51 4.27 -2.96
CA ARG A 10 4.46 3.27 -2.72
C ARG A 10 4.83 1.87 -3.25
N ALA A 11 5.93 1.72 -4.00
CA ALA A 11 6.48 0.42 -4.38
C ALA A 11 6.79 -0.46 -3.17
N PHE A 12 7.10 0.16 -2.01
CA PHE A 12 7.33 -0.54 -0.75
C PHE A 12 6.14 -1.44 -0.35
N ARG A 13 4.90 -1.07 -0.70
CA ARG A 13 3.71 -1.89 -0.39
C ARG A 13 3.77 -3.26 -1.09
N ALA A 14 4.13 -3.25 -2.37
CA ALA A 14 4.28 -4.48 -3.15
C ALA A 14 5.50 -5.29 -2.68
N LEU A 15 6.61 -4.61 -2.34
CA LEU A 15 7.78 -5.26 -1.73
C LEU A 15 7.40 -5.97 -0.41
N TRP A 16 6.70 -5.28 0.48
CA TRP A 16 6.22 -5.86 1.73
C TRP A 16 5.30 -7.06 1.48
N MET A 17 4.34 -6.95 0.57
CA MET A 17 3.46 -8.07 0.22
C MET A 17 4.24 -9.30 -0.26
N LEU A 18 5.24 -9.10 -1.12
CA LEU A 18 6.08 -10.19 -1.61
C LEU A 18 6.91 -10.84 -0.50
N GLU A 19 7.40 -10.06 0.46
CA GLU A 19 8.09 -10.58 1.63
C GLU A 19 7.17 -11.31 2.61
N GLU A 20 5.90 -10.94 2.72
CA GLU A 20 4.90 -11.71 3.48
C GLU A 20 4.56 -13.03 2.76
N ILE A 21 4.51 -13.03 1.43
CA ILE A 21 4.23 -14.22 0.62
C ILE A 21 5.42 -15.19 0.61
N GLY A 22 6.65 -14.69 0.53
CA GLY A 22 7.87 -15.52 0.51
C GLY A 22 8.24 -16.08 -0.87
N GLU A 23 7.63 -15.59 -1.95
CA GLU A 23 7.92 -16.03 -3.33
C GLU A 23 9.08 -15.23 -3.94
N PRO A 24 9.88 -15.82 -4.84
CA PRO A 24 11.00 -15.12 -5.47
C PRO A 24 10.55 -14.06 -6.48
N TYR A 25 11.23 -12.92 -6.46
CA TYR A 25 10.99 -11.81 -7.38
C TYR A 25 12.28 -11.08 -7.76
N GLU A 26 12.23 -10.36 -8.87
CA GLU A 26 13.26 -9.43 -9.32
C GLU A 26 12.85 -7.99 -8.97
N LEU A 27 13.77 -7.19 -8.41
CA LEU A 27 13.59 -5.74 -8.28
C LEU A 27 14.13 -5.02 -9.52
N ALA A 28 13.23 -4.62 -10.41
CA ALA A 28 13.54 -3.77 -11.55
C ALA A 28 13.51 -2.30 -11.13
N ARG A 29 14.69 -1.68 -11.01
CA ARG A 29 14.80 -0.29 -10.56
C ARG A 29 14.31 0.66 -11.65
N VAL A 30 13.46 1.62 -11.27
CA VAL A 30 13.01 2.72 -12.13
C VAL A 30 13.38 4.03 -11.46
N ASN A 31 14.43 4.70 -11.94
CA ASN A 31 14.93 5.93 -11.33
C ASN A 31 13.99 7.11 -11.57
N LEU A 32 13.11 7.34 -10.60
CA LEU A 32 12.13 8.44 -10.66
C LEU A 32 12.77 9.83 -10.70
N ARG A 33 14.00 9.99 -10.19
CA ARG A 33 14.72 11.27 -10.22
C ARG A 33 15.34 11.56 -11.58
N ALA A 34 15.65 10.52 -12.35
CA ALA A 34 16.16 10.64 -13.71
C ALA A 34 15.05 10.65 -14.77
N GLY A 35 13.78 10.54 -14.37
CA GLY A 35 12.65 10.51 -15.30
C GLY A 35 12.46 9.16 -16.01
N GLU A 36 13.06 8.07 -15.51
CA GLU A 36 13.00 6.76 -16.18
C GLU A 36 11.57 6.20 -16.25
N GLN A 37 10.66 6.69 -15.40
CA GLN A 37 9.23 6.35 -15.49
C GLN A 37 8.56 6.89 -16.75
N ASP A 38 9.12 7.92 -17.39
CA ASP A 38 8.54 8.54 -18.60
C ASP A 38 9.13 7.94 -19.88
N THR A 39 9.82 6.79 -19.77
CA THR A 39 10.32 6.02 -20.92
C THR A 39 9.20 5.19 -21.55
N THR A 40 9.27 4.98 -22.86
CA THR A 40 8.28 4.17 -23.60
C THR A 40 8.12 2.78 -22.97
N ASP A 41 9.21 2.16 -22.53
CA ASP A 41 9.21 0.83 -21.93
C ASP A 41 8.40 0.76 -20.63
N PHE A 42 8.48 1.77 -19.75
CA PHE A 42 7.69 1.79 -18.52
C PHE A 42 6.23 2.20 -18.77
N HIS A 43 5.97 3.05 -19.76
CA HIS A 43 4.60 3.38 -20.18
C HIS A 43 3.79 2.16 -20.59
N HIS A 44 4.42 1.16 -21.21
CA HIS A 44 3.76 -0.11 -21.57
C HIS A 44 3.32 -0.89 -20.33
N VAL A 45 4.04 -0.78 -19.22
CA VAL A 45 3.74 -1.47 -17.96
C VAL A 45 2.70 -0.72 -17.13
N ASN A 46 2.88 0.59 -16.97
CA ASN A 46 1.93 1.47 -16.31
C ASN A 46 1.78 2.78 -17.11
N PRO A 47 0.66 2.99 -17.82
CA PRO A 47 0.40 4.23 -18.55
C PRO A 47 0.40 5.48 -17.68
N MET A 48 0.13 5.37 -16.38
CA MET A 48 0.21 6.48 -15.41
C MET A 48 1.65 6.81 -14.99
N CYS A 49 2.63 5.99 -15.34
CA CYS A 49 4.05 6.13 -15.00
C CYS A 49 4.29 6.29 -13.50
N LYS A 50 3.52 5.55 -12.70
CA LYS A 50 3.64 5.50 -11.24
C LYS A 50 4.05 4.11 -10.74
N LEU A 51 4.59 4.11 -9.53
CA LEU A 51 4.86 2.90 -8.76
C LEU A 51 3.81 2.74 -7.64
N PRO A 52 3.49 1.50 -7.22
CA PRO A 52 4.02 0.20 -7.69
C PRO A 52 3.52 -0.20 -9.09
N ALA A 53 4.33 -1.02 -9.76
CA ALA A 53 3.93 -1.81 -10.93
C ALA A 53 4.61 -3.18 -10.89
N LEU A 54 3.94 -4.19 -11.43
CA LEU A 54 4.35 -5.60 -11.39
C LEU A 54 4.23 -6.21 -12.79
N ASP A 55 5.15 -7.09 -13.14
CA ASP A 55 5.03 -8.01 -14.29
C ASP A 55 5.21 -9.45 -13.78
N ASP A 56 4.14 -10.24 -13.84
CA ASP A 56 4.18 -11.68 -13.57
C ASP A 56 4.05 -12.46 -14.88
N GLY A 57 5.18 -12.69 -15.56
CA GLY A 57 5.24 -13.50 -16.77
C GLY A 57 4.43 -12.92 -17.93
N GLY A 58 4.40 -11.59 -18.06
CA GLY A 58 3.62 -10.85 -19.06
C GLY A 58 2.27 -10.37 -18.54
N VAL A 59 1.84 -10.77 -17.34
CA VAL A 59 0.67 -10.18 -16.66
C VAL A 59 1.10 -8.91 -15.95
N GLN A 60 0.76 -7.77 -16.53
CA GLN A 60 1.13 -6.46 -16.02
C GLN A 60 0.03 -5.87 -15.14
N VAL A 61 0.40 -5.48 -13.92
CA VAL A 61 -0.54 -4.92 -12.93
C VAL A 61 0.09 -3.68 -12.30
N ALA A 62 -0.68 -2.60 -12.25
CA ALA A 62 -0.31 -1.37 -11.58
C ALA A 62 -1.39 -0.98 -10.56
N GLU A 63 -1.14 0.08 -9.79
CA GLU A 63 -1.94 0.55 -8.64
C GLU A 63 -1.78 -0.31 -7.38
N SER A 64 -1.54 0.34 -6.24
CA SER A 64 -1.21 -0.36 -4.98
C SER A 64 -2.27 -1.39 -4.59
N GLY A 65 -3.56 -1.00 -4.55
CA GLY A 65 -4.63 -1.93 -4.17
C GLY A 65 -4.80 -3.09 -5.14
N ALA A 66 -4.64 -2.85 -6.45
CA ALA A 66 -4.78 -3.88 -7.47
C ALA A 66 -3.58 -4.85 -7.48
N VAL A 67 -2.35 -4.36 -7.33
CA VAL A 67 -1.16 -5.20 -7.18
C VAL A 67 -1.29 -6.10 -5.95
N LEU A 68 -1.71 -5.56 -4.81
CA LEU A 68 -1.88 -6.34 -3.58
C LEU A 68 -3.00 -7.38 -3.70
N LEU A 69 -4.12 -7.00 -4.31
CA LEU A 69 -5.23 -7.92 -4.61
C LEU A 69 -4.78 -9.06 -5.54
N TYR A 70 -4.10 -8.72 -6.63
CA TYR A 70 -3.56 -9.68 -7.59
C TYR A 70 -2.63 -10.68 -6.91
N LEU A 71 -1.69 -10.21 -6.10
CA LEU A 71 -0.76 -11.07 -5.36
C LEU A 71 -1.49 -11.97 -4.35
N ALA A 72 -2.48 -11.45 -3.63
CA ALA A 72 -3.26 -12.23 -2.69
C ALA A 72 -4.07 -13.35 -3.38
N ASP A 73 -4.66 -13.06 -4.54
CA ASP A 73 -5.42 -14.05 -5.32
C ASP A 73 -4.49 -15.04 -6.04
N ARG A 74 -3.29 -14.61 -6.43
CA ARG A 74 -2.26 -15.43 -7.09
C ARG A 74 -1.58 -16.43 -6.15
N PHE A 75 -1.48 -16.08 -4.87
CA PHE A 75 -0.84 -16.88 -3.82
C PHE A 75 -1.78 -17.08 -2.61
N PRO A 76 -2.89 -17.81 -2.79
CA PRO A 76 -3.91 -17.97 -1.75
C PRO A 76 -3.39 -18.67 -0.49
N GLU A 77 -2.36 -19.52 -0.63
CA GLU A 77 -1.71 -20.23 0.49
C GLU A 77 -1.02 -19.28 1.48
N ALA A 78 -0.65 -18.06 1.05
CA ALA A 78 -0.12 -17.04 1.95
C ALA A 78 -1.19 -16.49 2.92
N ASN A 79 -2.47 -16.79 2.67
CA ASN A 79 -3.61 -16.40 3.51
C ASN A 79 -3.71 -14.89 3.78
N LEU A 80 -3.28 -14.07 2.81
CA LEU A 80 -3.32 -12.60 2.86
C LEU A 80 -4.54 -11.99 2.17
N GLY A 81 -5.40 -12.82 1.57
CA GLY A 81 -6.62 -12.39 0.88
C GLY A 81 -7.89 -12.99 1.45
N ALA A 82 -9.00 -12.65 0.83
CA ALA A 82 -10.26 -13.37 0.96
C ALA A 82 -10.64 -13.89 -0.43
N PRO A 83 -10.74 -15.21 -0.66
CA PRO A 83 -11.09 -15.74 -1.98
C PRO A 83 -12.53 -15.42 -2.36
N VAL A 84 -12.86 -15.59 -3.65
CA VAL A 84 -14.26 -15.46 -4.12
C VAL A 84 -15.13 -16.50 -3.41
N GLY A 85 -16.26 -16.03 -2.85
CA GLY A 85 -17.16 -16.85 -2.05
C GLY A 85 -16.90 -16.82 -0.54
N ASP A 86 -15.76 -16.28 -0.09
CA ASP A 86 -15.52 -16.00 1.33
C ASP A 86 -16.49 -14.91 1.83
N PRO A 87 -17.24 -15.12 2.93
CA PRO A 87 -18.11 -14.10 3.51
C PRO A 87 -17.41 -12.77 3.83
N LEU A 88 -16.10 -12.79 4.12
CA LEU A 88 -15.28 -11.62 4.40
C LEU A 88 -14.80 -10.88 3.15
N ARG A 89 -15.03 -11.44 1.95
CA ARG A 89 -14.55 -10.86 0.68
C ARG A 89 -15.06 -9.44 0.44
N GLY A 90 -16.32 -9.17 0.81
CA GLY A 90 -16.90 -7.83 0.70
C GLY A 90 -16.13 -6.80 1.51
N ARG A 91 -15.83 -7.12 2.78
CA ARG A 91 -15.05 -6.26 3.69
C ARG A 91 -13.61 -6.11 3.21
N PHE A 92 -12.98 -7.18 2.73
CA PHE A 92 -11.63 -7.15 2.18
C PHE A 92 -11.52 -6.20 0.97
N LEU A 93 -12.44 -6.31 0.01
CA LEU A 93 -12.49 -5.42 -1.14
C LEU A 93 -12.78 -3.98 -0.72
N GLN A 94 -13.75 -3.76 0.18
CA GLN A 94 -14.08 -2.43 0.69
C GLN A 94 -12.81 -1.70 1.16
N TRP A 95 -11.98 -2.34 1.99
CA TRP A 95 -10.79 -1.70 2.54
C TRP A 95 -9.65 -1.54 1.52
N LEU A 96 -9.47 -2.50 0.61
CA LEU A 96 -8.51 -2.36 -0.49
C LEU A 96 -8.81 -1.16 -1.40
N PHE A 97 -10.09 -0.84 -1.60
CA PHE A 97 -10.51 0.32 -2.39
C PHE A 97 -10.68 1.59 -1.57
N PHE A 98 -11.05 1.48 -0.28
CA PHE A 98 -11.19 2.62 0.63
C PHE A 98 -9.87 3.36 0.83
N THR A 99 -8.74 2.65 0.96
CA THR A 99 -7.46 3.33 1.19
C THR A 99 -7.08 4.27 0.03
N PRO A 100 -6.96 3.82 -1.23
CA PRO A 100 -6.65 4.70 -2.36
C PRO A 100 -7.83 5.60 -2.76
N GLY A 101 -9.07 5.16 -2.58
CA GLY A 101 -10.27 5.90 -2.99
C GLY A 101 -10.75 6.93 -1.98
N CYS A 102 -10.37 6.81 -0.72
CA CYS A 102 -10.83 7.69 0.36
C CYS A 102 -9.69 8.28 1.19
N LEU A 103 -8.83 7.44 1.78
CA LEU A 103 -7.78 7.94 2.68
C LEU A 103 -6.72 8.77 1.95
N GLU A 104 -6.15 8.25 0.87
CA GLU A 104 -5.13 8.97 0.10
C GLU A 104 -5.60 10.33 -0.46
N PRO A 105 -6.79 10.46 -1.08
CA PRO A 105 -7.26 11.77 -1.55
C PRO A 105 -7.59 12.73 -0.40
N ALA A 106 -8.15 12.25 0.72
CA ALA A 106 -8.36 13.10 1.90
C ALA A 106 -7.04 13.61 2.50
N MET A 107 -6.00 12.77 2.51
CA MET A 107 -4.65 13.19 2.89
C MET A 107 -4.10 14.23 1.92
N ALA A 108 -4.22 14.00 0.60
CA ALA A 108 -3.72 14.92 -0.41
C ALA A 108 -4.41 16.30 -0.34
N GLU A 109 -5.72 16.33 -0.17
CA GLU A 109 -6.50 17.56 0.06
C GLU A 109 -5.96 18.33 1.27
N LYS A 110 -5.79 17.66 2.41
CA LYS A 110 -5.27 18.27 3.64
C LYS A 110 -3.84 18.78 3.48
N MET A 111 -2.96 18.01 2.82
CA MET A 111 -1.55 18.37 2.60
C MET A 111 -1.38 19.57 1.67
N THR A 112 -2.20 19.65 0.63
CA THR A 112 -2.10 20.70 -0.40
C THR A 112 -2.90 21.94 -0.05
N GLY A 113 -3.81 21.84 0.93
CA GLY A 113 -4.78 22.90 1.22
C GLY A 113 -5.78 23.11 0.09
N ALA A 114 -5.96 22.10 -0.78
CA ALA A 114 -6.92 22.18 -1.87
C ALA A 114 -8.32 22.53 -1.31
N SER A 115 -8.94 23.55 -1.87
CA SER A 115 -10.29 23.95 -1.50
C SER A 115 -11.31 23.09 -2.24
N GLY A 116 -12.33 22.65 -1.51
CA GLY A 116 -13.31 21.74 -2.07
C GLY A 116 -14.54 21.60 -1.20
N ASN A 117 -15.60 21.04 -1.78
CA ASN A 117 -16.81 20.72 -1.06
C ASN A 117 -16.75 19.26 -0.60
N SER A 118 -16.38 19.03 0.66
CA SER A 118 -16.37 17.68 1.24
C SER A 118 -17.71 16.97 1.18
N PHE A 119 -18.82 17.67 0.94
CA PHE A 119 -20.12 17.04 0.67
C PHE A 119 -20.18 16.37 -0.71
N SER A 120 -19.49 16.92 -1.71
CA SER A 120 -19.49 16.42 -3.09
C SER A 120 -18.32 15.47 -3.38
N PHE A 121 -17.30 15.44 -2.53
CA PHE A 121 -16.18 14.51 -2.66
C PHE A 121 -16.56 13.11 -2.20
N GLY A 122 -16.30 12.10 -3.04
CA GLY A 122 -16.60 10.70 -2.73
C GLY A 122 -15.88 10.16 -1.49
N TRP A 123 -14.77 10.80 -1.09
CA TRP A 123 -14.02 10.48 0.13
C TRP A 123 -14.46 11.29 1.36
N GLY A 124 -15.33 12.28 1.20
CA GLY A 124 -15.70 13.20 2.27
C GLY A 124 -14.54 14.11 2.68
N ASN A 125 -14.01 13.90 3.88
CA ASN A 125 -12.86 14.62 4.45
C ASN A 125 -12.07 13.70 5.38
N LEU A 126 -10.88 14.15 5.80
CA LEU A 126 -9.97 13.34 6.62
C LEU A 126 -10.59 12.91 7.96
N GLU A 127 -11.44 13.74 8.59
CA GLU A 127 -12.11 13.38 9.85
C GLU A 127 -13.10 12.23 9.68
N ARG A 128 -13.89 12.24 8.59
CA ARG A 128 -14.82 11.13 8.26
C ARG A 128 -14.06 9.85 7.93
N VAL A 129 -12.96 9.97 7.19
CA VAL A 129 -12.09 8.83 6.89
C VAL A 129 -11.51 8.24 8.17
N LYS A 130 -10.99 9.09 9.06
CA LYS A 130 -10.44 8.66 10.35
C LYS A 130 -11.51 7.95 11.19
N ALA A 131 -12.71 8.53 11.29
CA ALA A 131 -13.81 7.92 12.03
C ALA A 131 -14.21 6.55 11.48
N ALA A 132 -14.23 6.37 10.16
CA ALA A 132 -14.49 5.06 9.54
C ALA A 132 -13.40 4.04 9.88
N ILE A 133 -12.12 4.46 9.91
CA ILE A 133 -11.00 3.60 10.32
C ILE A 133 -11.13 3.22 11.80
N ASP A 134 -11.38 4.19 12.69
CA ASP A 134 -11.55 3.92 14.13
C ASP A 134 -12.65 2.89 14.37
N MET A 135 -13.83 3.08 13.76
CA MET A 135 -14.96 2.15 13.88
C MET A 135 -14.61 0.75 13.39
N ALA A 136 -13.87 0.64 12.29
CA ALA A 136 -13.49 -0.67 11.74
C ALA A 136 -12.45 -1.40 12.59
N LEU A 137 -11.56 -0.64 13.23
CA LEU A 137 -10.55 -1.16 14.14
C LEU A 137 -11.11 -1.46 15.53
N ASP A 138 -12.32 -1.03 15.88
CA ASP A 138 -13.00 -1.44 17.12
C ASP A 138 -13.54 -2.89 17.05
N GLU A 139 -13.72 -3.43 15.84
CA GLU A 139 -14.29 -4.77 15.63
C GLU A 139 -13.29 -5.92 15.77
N GLY A 140 -11.97 -5.64 15.80
CA GLY A 140 -10.93 -6.67 15.91
C GLY A 140 -9.51 -6.10 15.82
N ASP A 141 -8.52 -6.99 15.86
CA ASP A 141 -7.10 -6.62 15.73
C ASP A 141 -6.72 -6.22 14.31
N TRP A 142 -7.45 -6.75 13.32
CA TRP A 142 -7.28 -6.50 11.89
C TRP A 142 -8.63 -6.23 11.22
N LEU A 143 -8.59 -5.69 10.01
CA LEU A 143 -9.76 -5.36 9.21
C LEU A 143 -10.62 -6.57 8.88
N LEU A 144 -10.07 -7.79 8.88
CA LEU A 144 -10.81 -9.04 8.69
C LEU A 144 -10.94 -9.86 9.99
N GLY A 145 -10.92 -9.20 11.15
CA GLY A 145 -11.01 -9.83 12.46
C GLY A 145 -9.63 -10.16 13.03
N GLU A 146 -9.33 -11.44 13.22
CA GLU A 146 -8.05 -11.90 13.80
C GLU A 146 -6.95 -12.13 12.76
N ARG A 147 -7.29 -12.04 11.46
CA ARG A 147 -6.36 -12.34 10.36
C ARG A 147 -5.85 -11.06 9.69
N PHE A 148 -4.53 -10.87 9.70
CA PHE A 148 -3.85 -9.86 8.88
C PHE A 148 -4.01 -10.16 7.39
N SER A 149 -4.28 -9.14 6.58
CA SER A 149 -4.49 -9.25 5.15
C SER A 149 -3.76 -8.17 4.35
N ALA A 150 -3.81 -8.29 3.03
CA ALA A 150 -3.34 -7.26 2.10
C ALA A 150 -4.06 -5.91 2.28
N ALA A 151 -5.30 -5.91 2.77
CA ALA A 151 -6.01 -4.67 3.10
C ALA A 151 -5.37 -3.99 4.32
N ASP A 152 -4.94 -4.79 5.31
CA ASP A 152 -4.30 -4.28 6.50
C ASP A 152 -2.93 -3.68 6.18
N LEU A 153 -2.15 -4.38 5.35
CA LEU A 153 -0.88 -3.93 4.81
C LEU A 153 -1.02 -2.57 4.12
N LEU A 154 -2.00 -2.45 3.22
CA LEU A 154 -2.25 -1.22 2.47
C LEU A 154 -2.62 -0.06 3.39
N LEU A 155 -3.53 -0.31 4.33
CA LEU A 155 -3.98 0.71 5.29
C LEU A 155 -2.83 1.14 6.21
N ALA A 156 -2.12 0.19 6.82
CA ALA A 156 -1.02 0.47 7.74
C ALA A 156 0.12 1.26 7.07
N SER A 157 0.53 0.85 5.86
CA SER A 157 1.52 1.59 5.08
C SER A 157 1.08 3.03 4.79
N THR A 158 -0.22 3.24 4.52
CA THR A 158 -0.76 4.58 4.25
C THR A 158 -0.84 5.43 5.52
N LEU A 159 -1.19 4.83 6.65
CA LEU A 159 -1.20 5.49 7.96
C LEU A 159 0.21 5.91 8.39
N GLN A 160 1.24 5.09 8.14
CA GLN A 160 2.64 5.51 8.36
C GLN A 160 2.99 6.79 7.57
N ILE A 161 2.55 6.89 6.31
CA ILE A 161 2.73 8.11 5.51
C ILE A 161 1.99 9.29 6.16
N ALA A 162 0.76 9.07 6.65
CA ALA A 162 -0.01 10.09 7.34
C ALA A 162 0.67 10.58 8.63
N PHE A 163 1.29 9.69 9.40
CA PHE A 163 2.05 10.01 10.60
C PHE A 163 3.29 10.85 10.28
N VAL A 164 4.08 10.43 9.30
CA VAL A 164 5.26 11.18 8.85
C VAL A 164 4.87 12.56 8.32
N ALA A 165 3.74 12.66 7.61
CA ALA A 165 3.18 13.92 7.12
C ALA A 165 2.46 14.76 8.19
N LYS A 166 2.39 14.28 9.45
CA LYS A 166 1.69 14.93 10.57
C LYS A 166 0.22 15.25 10.28
N LEU A 167 -0.43 14.40 9.50
CA LEU A 167 -1.85 14.50 9.19
C LEU A 167 -2.70 13.78 10.23
N LEU A 168 -2.13 12.73 10.83
CA LEU A 168 -2.70 11.94 11.91
C LEU A 168 -1.62 11.70 12.96
N GLU A 169 -2.00 11.58 14.22
CA GLU A 169 -1.09 11.24 15.31
C GLU A 169 -1.01 9.72 15.51
N PRO A 170 0.19 9.15 15.76
CA PRO A 170 0.39 7.73 16.01
C PRO A 170 -0.05 7.36 17.44
N SER A 171 -1.35 7.46 17.73
CA SER A 171 -1.90 7.25 19.07
C SER A 171 -3.20 6.44 19.04
N GLY A 172 -3.57 5.91 20.22
CA GLY A 172 -4.75 5.07 20.39
C GLY A 172 -4.71 3.82 19.50
N ARG A 173 -5.90 3.31 19.16
CA ARG A 173 -6.05 2.07 18.37
C ARG A 173 -5.36 2.14 17.01
N ILE A 174 -5.40 3.28 16.32
CA ILE A 174 -4.72 3.43 15.02
C ILE A 174 -3.19 3.28 15.19
N GLY A 175 -2.61 3.90 16.22
CA GLY A 175 -1.18 3.76 16.52
C GLY A 175 -0.80 2.31 16.83
N GLU A 176 -1.56 1.65 17.71
CA GLU A 176 -1.37 0.25 18.08
C GLU A 176 -1.51 -0.70 16.89
N TYR A 177 -2.49 -0.46 16.03
CA TYR A 177 -2.73 -1.20 14.79
C TYR A 177 -1.54 -1.10 13.83
N VAL A 178 -1.00 0.10 13.61
CA VAL A 178 0.17 0.29 12.75
C VAL A 178 1.40 -0.37 13.36
N GLU A 179 1.63 -0.22 14.66
CA GLU A 179 2.75 -0.85 15.36
C GLU A 179 2.71 -2.39 15.20
N ARG A 180 1.53 -2.97 15.38
CA ARG A 180 1.31 -4.41 15.17
C ARG A 180 1.61 -4.83 13.72
N ALA A 181 1.26 -4.01 12.74
CA ALA A 181 1.49 -4.31 11.33
C ALA A 181 2.99 -4.27 10.98
N ILE A 182 3.72 -3.28 11.50
CA ILE A 182 5.11 -3.01 11.08
C ILE A 182 6.14 -3.87 11.83
N THR A 183 5.71 -4.56 12.88
CA THR A 183 6.50 -5.54 13.62
C THR A 183 6.42 -6.95 13.02
N ARG A 184 5.58 -7.16 12.00
CA ARG A 184 5.51 -8.43 11.27
C ARG A 184 6.82 -8.73 10.54
N GLU A 185 7.18 -10.00 10.47
CA GLU A 185 8.45 -10.41 9.88
C GLU A 185 8.59 -10.02 8.40
N GLY A 186 7.51 -10.11 7.61
CA GLY A 186 7.52 -9.70 6.19
C GLY A 186 7.81 -8.21 6.05
N HIS A 187 7.24 -7.36 6.92
CA HIS A 187 7.57 -5.94 6.97
C HIS A 187 9.05 -5.71 7.31
N VAL A 188 9.56 -6.39 8.33
CA VAL A 188 10.96 -6.26 8.77
C VAL A 188 11.93 -6.64 7.64
N ARG A 189 11.67 -7.74 6.92
CA ARG A 189 12.46 -8.14 5.75
C ARG A 189 12.39 -7.11 4.63
N ALA A 190 11.19 -6.62 4.31
CA ALA A 190 11.00 -5.59 3.30
C ALA A 190 11.73 -4.28 3.65
N MET A 191 11.69 -3.85 4.91
CA MET A 191 12.42 -2.68 5.39
C MET A 191 13.94 -2.84 5.28
N ALA A 192 14.48 -4.03 5.54
CA ALA A 192 15.90 -4.30 5.33
C ALA A 192 16.32 -4.14 3.86
N ILE A 193 15.45 -4.57 2.93
CA ILE A 193 15.66 -4.39 1.49
C ILE A 193 15.55 -2.92 1.12
N GLU A 194 14.50 -2.21 1.56
CA GLU A 194 14.32 -0.76 1.35
C GLU A 194 15.56 0.02 1.82
N GLN A 195 16.08 -0.28 3.01
CA GLN A 195 17.27 0.37 3.56
C GLN A 195 18.52 0.09 2.71
N ARG A 196 18.72 -1.16 2.27
CA ARG A 196 19.82 -1.52 1.36
C ARG A 196 19.76 -0.74 0.05
N GLU A 197 18.57 -0.59 -0.53
CA GLU A 197 18.38 0.17 -1.76
C GLU A 197 18.61 1.67 -1.55
N ILE A 198 18.20 2.24 -0.41
CA ILE A 198 18.50 3.63 -0.03
C ILE A 198 20.01 3.85 0.07
N ASP A 199 20.74 2.96 0.73
CA ASP A 199 22.17 3.12 0.95
C ASP A 199 22.98 2.93 -0.34
N ALA A 200 22.56 2.01 -1.21
CA ALA A 200 23.15 1.85 -2.55
C ALA A 200 23.05 3.13 -3.41
N LEU A 201 22.03 3.97 -3.19
CA LEU A 201 21.90 5.26 -3.88
C LEU A 201 22.81 6.34 -3.29
N LYS A 202 23.14 6.30 -1.99
CA LYS A 202 24.04 7.28 -1.36
C LYS A 202 25.49 7.11 -1.80
N VAL A 203 25.92 5.88 -2.07
CA VAL A 203 27.30 5.57 -2.51
C VAL A 203 27.58 6.02 -3.95
N LYS A 204 26.54 6.35 -4.74
CA LYS A 204 26.67 6.80 -6.13
C LYS A 204 26.82 8.34 -6.28
N HIS A 205 26.94 9.07 -5.17
CA HIS A 205 27.17 10.52 -5.12
C HIS A 205 28.41 10.83 -4.28
#